data_AF-A0AA86SEX8-F1
#
_entry.id   AF-A0AA86SEX8-F1
#
_cell.length_a   1.000
_cell.length_b   1.000
_cell.length_c   1.000
_cell.angle_alpha   90.00
_cell.angle_beta   90.00
_cell.angle_gamma   90.00
#
_symmetry.space_group_name_H-M   'P 1'
#
loop_
_entity.id
_entity.type
_entity.pdbx_description
1 polymer ?
#
loop_
_entity_poly.entity_id
_entity_poly.type
_entity_poly.pdbx_seq_one_letter_code
_entity_poly.pdbx_strand_id
1 'polypeptide(L)'
;MVFEKHLYSWSRIGTLKLREIWTKQPVNRICADNIKGIEDRAGFPTIGKNAVPLIFTEFGFNEVGSSVEDNRFLTCLQTYLVGKDLDWGLWAFQGSYYLKSDTVQVKESFGIMDETWHHLRDPNFTRKFQLLQRKNL
;
A
#
# COMPACT_ATOMS: atom_id res chain seq x y z
N MET A 1 -22.88 7.74 -0.04
CA MET A 1 -22.20 6.57 0.54
C MET A 1 -20.80 6.52 -0.05
N VAL A 2 -19.80 6.16 0.75
CA VAL A 2 -18.39 6.03 0.32
C VAL A 2 -17.96 4.61 0.65
N PHE A 3 -17.30 3.94 -0.30
CA PHE A 3 -16.75 2.60 -0.11
C PHE A 3 -15.28 2.69 0.30
N GLU A 4 -14.82 1.71 1.06
CA GLU A 4 -13.43 1.66 1.52
C GLU A 4 -12.72 0.36 1.15
N LYS A 5 -11.39 0.43 1.04
CA LYS A 5 -10.55 -0.73 0.74
C LYS A 5 -9.26 -0.74 1.57
N HIS A 6 -8.99 -1.90 2.17
CA HIS A 6 -7.70 -2.23 2.76
C HIS A 6 -6.89 -3.12 1.81
N LEU A 7 -5.58 -2.84 1.64
CA LEU A 7 -4.69 -3.62 0.79
C LEU A 7 -3.23 -3.62 1.27
N TYR A 8 -2.64 -4.78 1.47
CA TYR A 8 -1.23 -4.90 1.89
C TYR A 8 -0.38 -5.66 0.88
N SER A 9 0.94 -5.49 0.92
CA SER A 9 1.86 -6.15 -0.03
C SER A 9 1.85 -7.68 0.03
N TRP A 10 1.39 -8.26 1.15
CA TRP A 10 1.17 -9.70 1.34
C TRP A 10 -0.29 -10.12 1.14
N SER A 11 -1.17 -9.21 0.75
CA SER A 11 -2.57 -9.52 0.48
C SER A 11 -2.70 -10.48 -0.71
N ARG A 12 -3.70 -11.35 -0.63
CA ARG A 12 -3.92 -12.40 -1.62
C ARG A 12 -4.47 -11.81 -2.93
N ILE A 13 -3.78 -12.07 -4.03
CA ILE A 13 -4.28 -11.78 -5.39
C ILE A 13 -4.66 -13.11 -6.05
N GLY A 14 -5.94 -13.24 -6.44
CA GLY A 14 -6.47 -14.51 -6.91
C GLY A 14 -6.24 -15.66 -5.93
N THR A 15 -5.57 -16.72 -6.36
CA THR A 15 -5.20 -17.88 -5.53
C THR A 15 -3.82 -17.78 -4.90
N LEU A 16 -2.97 -16.82 -5.32
CA LEU A 16 -1.56 -16.74 -4.94
C LEU A 16 -1.38 -15.92 -3.66
N LYS A 17 -0.76 -16.54 -2.65
CA LYS A 17 -0.33 -15.90 -1.39
C LYS A 17 1.19 -15.88 -1.33
N LEU A 18 1.89 -15.06 -2.11
CA LEU A 18 3.35 -15.00 -1.97
C LEU A 18 3.87 -13.61 -2.33
N ARG A 19 4.43 -12.90 -1.34
CA ARG A 19 5.18 -11.64 -1.54
C ARG A 19 6.28 -11.80 -2.60
N GLU A 20 6.87 -12.99 -2.69
CA GLU A 20 7.89 -13.38 -3.67
C GLU A 20 7.40 -13.34 -5.14
N ILE A 21 6.09 -13.28 -5.39
CA ILE A 21 5.59 -13.19 -6.77
C ILE A 21 6.07 -11.92 -7.46
N TRP A 22 6.24 -10.84 -6.68
CA TRP A 22 6.74 -9.56 -7.16
C TRP A 22 8.18 -9.66 -7.69
N THR A 23 8.96 -10.65 -7.27
CA THR A 23 10.33 -10.90 -7.75
C THR A 23 10.43 -12.08 -8.72
N LYS A 24 9.56 -13.08 -8.62
CA LYS A 24 9.58 -14.29 -9.46
C LYS A 24 8.88 -14.17 -10.81
N GLN A 25 8.08 -13.13 -11.04
CA GLN A 25 7.31 -12.95 -12.26
C GLN A 25 7.53 -11.54 -12.86
N PRO A 26 7.25 -11.35 -14.16
CA PRO A 26 7.35 -10.02 -14.78
C PRO A 26 6.45 -9.01 -14.07
N VAL A 27 7.03 -7.87 -13.68
CA VAL A 27 6.34 -6.85 -12.86
C VAL A 27 5.06 -6.34 -13.52
N ASN A 28 5.09 -6.11 -14.83
CA ASN A 28 3.91 -5.63 -15.58
C ASN A 28 2.76 -6.63 -15.53
N ARG A 29 3.05 -7.94 -15.60
CA ARG A 29 2.04 -8.99 -15.51
C ARG A 29 1.41 -9.03 -14.12
N ILE A 30 2.25 -9.07 -13.08
CA ILE A 30 1.77 -9.12 -11.70
C ILE A 30 0.99 -7.86 -11.35
N CYS A 31 1.44 -6.69 -11.81
CA CYS A 31 0.71 -5.45 -11.58
C CYS A 31 -0.65 -5.44 -12.27
N ALA A 32 -0.73 -5.89 -13.53
CA ALA A 32 -2.02 -6.02 -14.23
C ALA A 32 -2.98 -6.99 -13.53
N ASP A 33 -2.49 -8.15 -13.08
CA ASP A 33 -3.27 -9.14 -12.34
C ASP A 33 -3.76 -8.57 -10.99
N ASN A 34 -2.91 -7.79 -10.31
CA ASN A 34 -3.26 -7.08 -9.07
C ASN A 34 -4.38 -6.06 -9.29
N ILE A 35 -4.21 -5.18 -10.28
CA ILE A 35 -5.18 -4.14 -10.62
C ILE A 35 -6.52 -4.78 -10.99
N LYS A 36 -6.52 -5.84 -11.81
CA LYS A 36 -7.73 -6.58 -12.12
C LYS A 36 -8.41 -7.12 -10.85
N GLY A 37 -7.64 -7.71 -9.94
CA GLY A 37 -8.17 -8.20 -8.67
C GLY A 37 -8.73 -7.10 -7.74
N ILE A 38 -8.20 -5.87 -7.84
CA ILE A 38 -8.75 -4.70 -7.14
C ILE A 38 -10.08 -4.29 -7.77
N GLU A 39 -10.12 -4.16 -9.10
CA GLU A 39 -11.33 -3.79 -9.85
C GLU A 39 -12.48 -4.76 -9.60
N ASP A 40 -12.22 -6.07 -9.70
CA ASP A 40 -13.21 -7.13 -9.52
C ASP A 40 -13.83 -7.15 -8.10
N ARG A 41 -13.12 -6.62 -7.09
CA ARG A 41 -13.53 -6.73 -5.67
C ARG A 41 -13.98 -5.41 -5.05
N ALA A 42 -13.46 -4.29 -5.53
CA ALA A 42 -13.65 -2.98 -4.90
C ALA A 42 -13.76 -1.83 -5.91
N GLY A 43 -13.16 -1.94 -7.10
CA GLY A 43 -13.17 -0.86 -8.09
C GLY A 43 -14.45 -0.75 -8.92
N PHE A 44 -15.19 -1.86 -9.11
CA PHE A 44 -16.42 -1.88 -9.92
C PHE A 44 -17.51 -0.85 -9.55
N PRO A 45 -17.67 -0.35 -8.29
CA PRO A 45 -18.64 0.70 -7.99
C PRO A 45 -18.24 2.09 -8.52
N THR A 46 -16.97 2.28 -8.91
CA THR A 46 -16.43 3.59 -9.35
C THR A 46 -16.71 3.90 -10.83
N ILE A 47 -17.40 3.02 -11.55
CA ILE A 47 -17.62 3.13 -13.00
C ILE A 47 -19.10 3.24 -13.37
N GLY A 48 -19.37 3.90 -14.50
CA GLY A 48 -20.71 4.01 -15.08
C GLY A 48 -21.52 5.22 -14.58
N LYS A 49 -22.80 5.26 -14.96
CA LYS A 49 -23.69 6.41 -14.71
C LYS A 49 -23.96 6.68 -13.23
N ASN A 50 -23.88 5.64 -12.39
CA ASN A 50 -24.14 5.70 -10.95
C ASN A 50 -22.87 5.42 -10.14
N ALA A 51 -21.71 5.88 -10.64
CA ALA A 51 -20.44 5.72 -9.96
C ALA A 51 -20.49 6.30 -8.53
N VAL A 52 -19.87 5.59 -7.59
CA VAL A 52 -19.76 6.00 -6.18
C VAL A 52 -18.29 6.08 -5.76
N PRO A 53 -17.94 6.95 -4.80
CA PRO A 53 -16.56 7.10 -4.36
C PRO A 53 -16.00 5.84 -3.69
N LEU A 54 -14.72 5.57 -3.96
CA LEU A 54 -13.90 4.56 -3.29
C LEU A 54 -12.67 5.25 -2.70
N ILE A 55 -12.37 4.97 -1.44
CA ILE A 55 -11.14 5.42 -0.77
C ILE A 55 -10.34 4.20 -0.31
N PHE A 56 -9.03 4.24 -0.49
CA PHE A 56 -8.13 3.26 0.12
C PHE A 56 -7.80 3.71 1.54
N THR A 57 -8.66 3.42 2.50
CA THR A 57 -8.47 3.85 3.89
C THR A 57 -7.18 3.29 4.50
N GLU A 58 -6.75 2.11 4.04
CA GLU A 58 -5.48 1.53 4.43
C GLU A 58 -4.79 0.81 3.27
N PHE A 59 -3.51 1.10 3.09
CA PHE A 59 -2.60 0.15 2.48
C PHE A 59 -1.28 0.09 3.24
N GLY A 60 -0.52 -0.99 3.10
CA GLY A 60 0.74 -1.11 3.84
C GLY A 60 1.71 -2.14 3.28
N PHE A 61 2.98 -1.93 3.59
CA PHE A 61 4.12 -2.73 3.17
C PHE A 61 5.26 -2.50 4.17
N ASN A 62 6.34 -3.28 4.08
CA ASN A 62 7.44 -3.13 5.03
C ASN A 62 8.21 -1.82 4.80
N GLU A 63 8.28 -0.96 5.82
CA GLU A 63 8.86 0.39 5.76
C GLU A 63 10.36 0.42 6.10
N VAL A 64 11.01 -0.73 6.30
CA VAL A 64 12.49 -0.81 6.40
C VAL A 64 13.17 -0.37 5.10
N GLY A 65 12.42 -0.41 3.98
CA GLY A 65 12.79 0.22 2.72
C GLY A 65 13.65 -0.62 1.78
N SER A 66 14.22 -1.73 2.26
CA SER A 66 15.11 -2.62 1.51
C SER A 66 14.41 -3.73 0.72
N SER A 67 13.10 -3.98 0.90
CA SER A 67 12.39 -5.05 0.18
C SER A 67 12.07 -4.65 -1.26
N VAL A 68 12.60 -5.42 -2.21
CA VAL A 68 12.32 -5.26 -3.64
C VAL A 68 10.87 -5.57 -3.96
N GLU A 69 10.29 -6.57 -3.30
CA GLU A 69 8.89 -6.96 -3.46
C GLU A 69 7.95 -5.83 -3.04
N ASP A 70 8.18 -5.26 -1.85
CA ASP A 70 7.36 -4.18 -1.30
C ASP A 70 7.47 -2.91 -2.16
N ASN A 71 8.67 -2.59 -2.67
CA ASN A 71 8.86 -1.47 -3.58
C ASN A 71 8.09 -1.67 -4.91
N ARG A 72 8.10 -2.87 -5.49
CA ARG A 72 7.35 -3.19 -6.73
C ARG A 72 5.84 -3.15 -6.50
N PHE A 73 5.36 -3.67 -5.37
CA PHE A 73 3.97 -3.55 -4.93
C PHE A 73 3.56 -2.08 -4.82
N LEU A 74 4.34 -1.28 -4.10
CA LEU A 74 4.07 0.15 -3.90
C LEU A 74 3.96 0.88 -5.23
N THR A 75 4.95 0.73 -6.12
CA THR A 75 4.90 1.37 -7.44
C THR A 75 3.65 0.97 -8.23
N CYS A 76 3.27 -0.31 -8.23
CA CYS A 76 2.05 -0.76 -8.89
C CYS A 76 0.80 -0.10 -8.31
N LEU A 77 0.64 -0.12 -6.98
CA LEU A 77 -0.51 0.48 -6.31
C LEU A 77 -0.58 1.99 -6.57
N GLN A 78 0.55 2.69 -6.52
CA GLN A 78 0.60 4.12 -6.79
C GLN A 78 0.13 4.46 -8.21
N THR A 79 0.54 3.67 -9.21
CA THR A 79 0.07 3.89 -10.60
C THR A 79 -1.44 3.70 -10.72
N TYR A 80 -2.02 2.75 -9.98
CA TYR A 80 -3.46 2.56 -9.93
C TYR A 80 -4.18 3.73 -9.26
N LEU A 81 -3.74 4.12 -8.07
CA LEU A 81 -4.35 5.22 -7.30
C LEU A 81 -4.31 6.54 -8.09
N VAL A 82 -3.17 6.87 -8.68
CA VAL A 82 -3.02 8.07 -9.52
C VAL A 82 -3.85 7.96 -10.80
N GLY A 83 -3.83 6.81 -11.47
CA GLY A 83 -4.57 6.62 -12.72
C GLY A 83 -6.09 6.67 -12.56
N LYS A 84 -6.60 6.44 -11.36
CA LYS A 84 -8.03 6.47 -11.02
C LYS A 84 -8.44 7.67 -10.18
N ASP A 85 -7.50 8.54 -9.82
CA ASP A 85 -7.72 9.70 -8.94
C ASP A 85 -8.39 9.30 -7.59
N LEU A 86 -7.82 8.29 -6.93
CA LEU A 86 -8.35 7.76 -5.67
C LEU A 86 -7.63 8.33 -4.45
N ASP A 87 -8.41 8.72 -3.44
CA ASP A 87 -7.90 9.07 -2.11
C ASP A 87 -7.36 7.83 -1.37
N TRP A 88 -6.39 8.05 -0.48
CA TRP A 88 -5.69 6.96 0.19
C TRP A 88 -5.13 7.33 1.58
N GLY A 89 -4.99 6.30 2.43
CA GLY A 89 -4.33 6.33 3.73
C GLY A 89 -3.31 5.21 3.83
N LEU A 90 -2.08 5.55 4.23
CA LEU A 90 -1.02 4.58 4.47
C LEU A 90 -1.08 4.08 5.93
N TRP A 91 -1.06 2.76 6.09
CA TRP A 91 -0.81 2.08 7.35
C TRP A 91 0.70 1.92 7.56
N ALA A 92 1.32 2.58 8.53
CA ALA A 92 0.77 3.59 9.44
C ALA A 92 1.87 4.54 9.94
N PHE A 93 1.51 5.69 10.53
CA PHE A 93 2.50 6.64 11.07
C PHE A 93 3.31 6.12 12.28
N GLN A 94 2.86 5.06 12.96
CA GLN A 94 3.49 4.53 14.18
C GLN A 94 4.96 4.10 13.99
N GLY A 95 5.73 4.08 15.09
CA GLY A 95 7.09 3.53 15.10
C GLY A 95 7.27 2.27 15.98
N SER A 96 6.46 2.14 17.02
CA SER A 96 6.45 1.02 17.95
C SER A 96 5.09 0.87 18.63
N TYR A 97 4.84 -0.31 19.18
CA TYR A 97 3.75 -0.57 20.12
C TYR A 97 4.26 -0.39 21.54
N TYR A 98 3.48 0.29 22.37
CA TYR A 98 3.73 0.32 23.81
C TYR A 98 3.71 -1.10 24.40
N LEU A 99 2.73 -1.91 24.00
CA LEU A 99 2.58 -3.33 24.38
C LEU A 99 2.03 -4.12 23.18
N LYS A 100 2.65 -5.26 22.86
CA LYS A 100 2.17 -6.21 21.86
C LYS A 100 2.54 -7.63 22.27
N SER A 101 1.54 -8.50 22.41
CA SER A 101 1.72 -9.90 22.83
C SER A 101 2.63 -10.04 24.07
N ASP A 102 2.28 -9.32 25.13
CA ASP A 102 3.00 -9.28 26.42
C ASP A 102 4.43 -8.73 26.38
N THR A 103 4.88 -8.24 25.23
CA THR A 103 6.18 -7.59 25.08
C THR A 103 5.99 -6.08 25.02
N VAL A 104 6.73 -5.34 25.86
CA VAL A 104 6.72 -3.88 25.86
C VAL A 104 7.66 -3.34 24.77
N GLN A 105 7.33 -2.16 24.23
CA GLN A 105 8.18 -1.43 23.27
C GLN A 105 8.54 -2.26 22.01
N VAL A 106 7.55 -2.92 21.41
CA VAL A 106 7.75 -3.73 20.21
C VAL A 106 7.83 -2.84 18.98
N LYS A 107 8.97 -2.87 18.29
CA LYS A 107 9.18 -2.18 17.01
C LYS A 107 8.13 -2.58 15.97
N GLU A 108 7.56 -1.59 15.28
CA GLU A 108 6.66 -1.80 14.15
C GLU A 108 7.40 -1.54 12.83
N SER A 109 7.71 -2.61 12.09
CA SER A 109 8.43 -2.55 10.81
C SER A 109 7.58 -2.05 9.64
N PHE A 110 6.25 -2.07 9.78
CA PHE A 110 5.29 -1.54 8.78
C PHE A 110 4.92 -0.07 9.05
N GLY A 111 5.57 0.55 10.04
CA GLY A 111 5.35 1.93 10.43
C GLY A 111 6.34 2.90 9.80
N ILE A 112 5.87 4.11 9.47
CA ILE A 112 6.66 5.19 8.85
C ILE A 112 7.80 5.64 9.78
N MET A 113 7.53 5.72 11.09
CA MET A 113 8.50 6.20 12.07
C MET A 113 9.41 5.04 12.53
N ASP A 114 10.62 5.38 12.95
CA ASP A 114 11.45 4.45 13.68
C ASP A 114 10.97 4.24 15.13
N GLU A 115 11.54 3.27 15.82
CA GLU A 115 11.21 2.95 17.21
C GLU A 115 11.48 4.10 18.20
N THR A 116 12.27 5.10 17.80
CA THR A 116 12.57 6.29 18.61
C THR A 116 11.52 7.38 18.45
N TRP A 117 10.66 7.29 17.42
CA TRP A 117 9.70 8.33 17.04
C TRP A 117 10.34 9.68 16.67
N HIS A 118 11.65 9.70 16.41
CA HIS A 118 12.38 10.92 16.01
C HIS A 118 12.74 10.95 14.53
N HIS A 119 12.78 9.79 13.86
CA HIS A 119 13.16 9.69 12.47
C HIS A 119 12.19 8.84 11.67
N LEU A 120 12.19 9.06 10.35
CA LEU A 120 11.58 8.15 9.41
C LEU A 120 12.38 6.85 9.38
N ARG A 121 11.69 5.72 9.35
CA ARG A 121 12.31 4.39 9.28
C ARG A 121 13.11 4.20 7.99
N ASP A 122 12.56 4.65 6.87
CA ASP A 122 13.28 4.79 5.61
C ASP A 122 13.54 6.28 5.36
N PRO A 123 14.81 6.73 5.37
CA PRO A 123 15.16 8.11 5.02
C PRO A 123 14.68 8.54 3.62
N ASN A 124 14.42 7.59 2.72
CA ASN A 124 13.92 7.85 1.37
C ASN A 124 12.38 7.79 1.27
N PHE A 125 11.66 7.64 2.38
CA PHE A 125 10.20 7.51 2.39
C PHE A 125 9.51 8.59 1.55
N THR A 126 9.83 9.87 1.77
CA THR A 126 9.21 10.98 1.02
C THR A 126 9.45 10.87 -0.50
N ARG A 127 10.62 10.39 -0.92
CA ARG A 127 10.94 10.17 -2.34
C ARG A 127 10.05 9.09 -2.95
N LYS A 128 9.76 8.02 -2.20
CA LYS A 128 8.87 6.93 -2.65
C LYS A 128 7.45 7.40 -2.91
N PHE A 129 6.97 8.43 -2.20
CA PHE A 129 5.60 8.93 -2.31
C PHE A 129 5.41 10.11 -3.27
N GLN A 130 6.46 10.56 -3.95
CA GLN A 130 6.38 11.69 -4.87
C GLN A 130 5.33 11.52 -5.97
N LEU A 131 5.10 10.28 -6.45
CA LEU A 131 4.10 10.01 -7.49
C LEU A 131 2.68 10.34 -7.00
N LEU A 132 2.36 10.04 -5.74
CA LEU A 132 1.04 10.31 -5.15
C LEU A 132 0.88 11.77 -4.69
N GLN A 133 1.98 12.47 -4.41
CA GLN A 133 1.97 13.85 -3.91
C GLN A 133 2.08 14.90 -5.02
N ARG A 134 2.29 14.49 -6.28
CA ARG A 134 2.33 15.43 -7.40
C ARG A 134 0.96 16.07 -7.58
N LYS A 135 0.91 17.38 -7.36
CA LYS A 135 -0.22 18.20 -7.82
C LYS A 135 -0.16 18.27 -9.33
N ASN A 136 -1.22 17.83 -10.00
CA ASN A 136 -1.45 18.22 -11.39
C ASN A 136 -1.73 19.73 -11.37
N LEU A 137 -0.74 20.52 -11.80
CA LEU A 137 -0.87 21.97 -12.01
C LEU A 137 -1.66 22.25 -13.29
#